data_AF-A0AAP9Y2M1-F1
#
_entry.id   AF-A0AAP9Y2M1-F1
#
_cell.length_a   1.000
_cell.length_b   1.000
_cell.length_c   1.000
_cell.angle_alpha   90.00
_cell.angle_beta   90.00
_cell.angle_gamma   90.00
#
_symmetry.space_group_name_H-M   'P 1'
#
loop_
_entity.id
_entity.type
_entity.pdbx_description
1 polymer ?
#
loop_
_entity_poly.entity_id
_entity_poly.type
_entity_poly.pdbx_seq_one_letter_code
_entity_poly.pdbx_strand_id
1 'polypeptide(L)'
;MTRSASRLAPSHALPSAATPAATARVCDALLPTPPLPARPCAPCAGVPDAADATASRAAPWRVAVGIGCRAGRSAEAIEAAIEAALARHPGLGREAVALVATLDAKAAEPGLVACCARHGWPLVAITREAIAALAGRRAAGGDMGRAADQRAPVSAVQARFGIDGVCEPCARAAAPNGTLLVTKTVVDGVTAAIAGPL
;
A
#
# COMPACT_ATOMS: atom_id res chain seq x y z
N MET A 1 -60.38 -39.09 20.53
CA MET A 1 -60.00 -38.93 21.95
C MET A 1 -58.82 -37.95 22.01
N THR A 2 -58.81 -37.02 22.98
CA THR A 2 -57.62 -36.32 23.60
C THR A 2 -56.41 -35.97 22.71
N ARG A 3 -55.84 -34.75 22.61
CA ARG A 3 -55.86 -33.42 23.30
C ARG A 3 -55.26 -32.40 22.27
N SER A 4 -55.07 -31.08 22.44
CA SER A 4 -55.15 -30.15 23.59
C SER A 4 -55.41 -28.69 23.11
N ALA A 5 -55.42 -27.73 24.04
CA ALA A 5 -55.25 -26.28 23.80
C ALA A 5 -53.87 -25.95 23.17
N SER A 6 -53.67 -25.02 22.23
CA SER A 6 -54.07 -23.59 22.12
C SER A 6 -53.38 -22.64 23.12
N ARG A 7 -52.65 -21.65 22.58
CA ARG A 7 -52.35 -20.32 23.18
C ARG A 7 -51.76 -19.38 22.12
N LEU A 8 -52.22 -18.13 22.12
CA LEU A 8 -51.78 -17.02 21.27
C LEU A 8 -50.59 -16.25 21.89
N ALA A 9 -50.05 -15.31 21.09
CA ALA A 9 -49.24 -14.13 21.45
C ALA A 9 -47.70 -14.25 21.25
N PRO A 10 -46.99 -13.12 21.09
CA PRO A 10 -47.32 -11.98 20.22
C PRO A 10 -46.14 -11.56 19.30
N SER A 11 -46.41 -10.63 18.37
CA SER A 11 -45.38 -9.92 17.61
C SER A 11 -44.48 -9.09 18.54
N HIS A 12 -43.15 -9.13 18.37
CA HIS A 12 -42.28 -8.00 18.73
C HIS A 12 -40.90 -8.03 18.02
N ALA A 13 -40.58 -6.92 17.38
CA ALA A 13 -39.24 -6.37 17.09
C ALA A 13 -38.18 -7.25 16.36
N LEU A 14 -38.06 -7.02 15.05
CA LEU A 14 -36.76 -7.02 14.38
C LEU A 14 -35.89 -5.87 14.96
N PRO A 15 -34.63 -6.09 15.35
CA PRO A 15 -33.68 -5.00 15.55
C PRO A 15 -33.23 -4.46 14.18
N SER A 16 -33.63 -3.23 13.87
CA SER A 16 -33.08 -2.42 12.78
C SER A 16 -31.98 -1.51 13.30
N ALA A 17 -30.97 -1.27 12.45
CA ALA A 17 -29.85 -0.34 12.67
C ALA A 17 -28.89 -0.71 13.84
N ALA A 18 -27.64 -0.24 13.88
CA ALA A 18 -26.95 0.71 13.00
C ALA A 18 -25.49 0.31 12.75
N THR A 19 -24.95 0.74 11.60
CA THR A 19 -23.52 0.75 11.30
C THR A 19 -22.80 1.77 12.21
N PRO A 20 -21.53 1.51 12.57
CA PRO A 20 -20.47 2.40 12.09
C PRO A 20 -19.35 1.58 11.43
N ALA A 21 -18.94 1.84 10.19
CA ALA A 21 -18.51 3.12 9.63
C ALA A 21 -17.29 3.72 10.36
N ALA A 22 -16.37 2.86 10.80
CA ALA A 22 -14.97 3.23 11.01
C ALA A 22 -14.23 3.32 9.66
N THR A 23 -14.78 4.10 8.72
CA THR A 23 -14.02 4.56 7.56
C THR A 23 -12.94 5.47 8.10
N ALA A 24 -11.68 5.02 8.08
CA ALA A 24 -10.55 5.89 8.32
C ALA A 24 -10.57 6.97 7.24
N ARG A 25 -11.16 8.12 7.55
CA ARG A 25 -11.18 9.28 6.67
C ARG A 25 -9.75 9.63 6.33
N VAL A 26 -9.55 10.07 5.09
CA VAL A 26 -8.45 10.97 4.77
C VAL A 26 -8.68 12.22 5.62
N CYS A 27 -8.08 12.24 6.80
CA CYS A 27 -7.94 13.45 7.59
C CYS A 27 -6.77 14.20 6.98
N ASP A 28 -7.14 15.27 6.28
CA ASP A 28 -6.26 16.38 5.96
C ASP A 28 -5.41 16.73 7.20
N ALA A 29 -4.12 16.45 7.11
CA ALA A 29 -3.15 16.69 8.15
C ALA A 29 -2.03 17.54 7.56
N LEU A 30 -2.37 18.80 7.26
CA LEU A 30 -1.45 19.93 7.36
C LEU A 30 -0.80 19.90 8.76
N LEU A 31 0.32 19.17 8.86
CA LEU A 31 1.16 19.18 10.05
C LEU A 31 1.69 20.60 10.23
N PRO A 32 1.49 21.26 11.39
CA PRO A 32 2.05 22.57 11.62
C PRO A 32 3.57 22.47 11.61
N THR A 33 4.22 23.33 10.81
CA THR A 33 5.68 23.43 10.78
C THR A 33 6.20 23.90 12.14
N PRO A 34 7.19 23.21 12.74
CA PRO A 34 7.82 23.70 13.96
C PRO A 34 8.60 24.99 13.64
N PRO A 35 8.66 25.96 14.57
CA PRO A 35 9.48 27.14 14.39
C PRO A 35 10.96 26.76 14.30
N LEU A 36 11.66 27.34 13.32
CA LEU A 36 13.10 27.14 13.14
C LEU A 36 13.88 27.57 14.41
N PRO A 37 14.92 26.83 14.82
CA PRO A 37 15.75 27.25 15.95
C PRO A 37 16.48 28.55 15.63
N ALA A 38 16.57 29.44 16.63
CA ALA A 38 17.32 30.69 16.51
C ALA A 38 18.80 30.42 16.20
N ARG A 39 19.37 31.23 15.30
CA ARG A 39 20.77 31.10 14.84
C ARG A 39 21.73 31.31 16.02
N PRO A 40 22.68 30.40 16.29
CA PRO A 40 23.74 30.68 17.26
C PRO A 40 24.63 31.82 16.75
N CYS A 41 25.01 32.71 17.66
CA CYS A 41 26.05 33.70 17.40
C CYS A 41 27.42 33.01 17.52
N ALA A 42 28.36 33.38 16.65
CA ALA A 42 29.74 32.88 16.62
C ALA A 42 30.66 34.05 16.19
N PRO A 43 31.99 34.01 16.41
CA PRO A 43 32.80 32.88 16.91
C PRO A 43 33.80 33.22 18.04
N CYS A 44 34.47 32.20 18.60
CA CYS A 44 35.81 32.31 19.21
C CYS A 44 36.58 30.97 19.08
N ALA A 45 37.53 30.93 18.14
CA ALA A 45 38.70 30.04 17.99
C ALA A 45 38.70 28.58 18.53
N GLY A 46 38.92 27.62 17.62
CA GLY A 46 39.40 26.26 17.93
C GLY A 46 39.27 25.28 16.76
N VAL A 47 40.39 24.88 16.16
CA VAL A 47 40.49 23.87 15.06
C VAL A 47 41.83 23.12 15.16
N PRO A 48 41.99 21.92 14.56
CA PRO A 48 40.99 20.88 14.21
C PRO A 48 41.40 19.48 14.74
N ASP A 49 40.56 18.44 14.56
CA ASP A 49 40.96 17.30 13.71
C ASP A 49 39.78 16.36 13.32
N ALA A 50 39.99 15.58 12.25
CA ALA A 50 39.25 14.40 11.79
C ALA A 50 37.70 14.47 11.65
N ALA A 51 37.28 14.86 10.44
CA ALA A 51 35.96 14.68 9.81
C ALA A 51 34.97 13.64 10.39
N ASP A 52 33.80 14.14 10.81
CA ASP A 52 32.54 13.62 10.27
C ASP A 52 31.92 14.70 9.38
N ALA A 53 31.95 14.47 8.06
CA ALA A 53 31.31 15.37 7.14
C ALA A 53 29.80 15.27 7.36
N THR A 54 29.19 16.34 7.90
CA THR A 54 27.73 16.48 7.97
C THR A 54 27.17 16.56 6.56
N ALA A 55 27.06 15.39 5.93
CA ALA A 55 26.33 15.20 4.70
C ALA A 55 24.90 15.64 5.02
N SER A 56 24.41 16.61 4.26
CA SER A 56 23.02 17.02 4.31
C SER A 56 22.18 15.80 3.96
N ARG A 57 21.70 15.08 4.98
CA ARG A 57 20.69 14.02 4.86
C ARG A 57 19.38 14.68 4.46
N ALA A 58 19.29 15.00 3.16
CA ALA A 58 18.02 15.07 2.47
C ALA A 58 17.22 13.84 2.91
N ALA A 59 15.98 14.04 3.34
CA ALA A 59 15.15 12.95 3.81
C ALA A 59 15.16 11.84 2.74
N PRO A 60 15.42 10.57 3.11
CA PRO A 60 15.57 9.50 2.12
C PRO A 60 14.31 9.44 1.27
N TRP A 61 14.49 9.35 -0.05
CA TRP A 61 13.41 9.31 -1.02
C TRP A 61 12.43 8.19 -0.67
N ARG A 62 11.26 8.54 -0.16
CA ARG A 62 10.29 7.57 0.39
C ARG A 62 9.46 6.97 -0.73
N VAL A 63 9.31 5.64 -0.71
CA VAL A 63 8.55 4.90 -1.72
C VAL A 63 7.50 3.97 -1.09
N ALA A 64 6.40 3.79 -1.81
CA ALA A 64 5.43 2.73 -1.56
C ALA A 64 5.74 1.51 -2.42
N VAL A 65 5.72 0.32 -1.80
CA VAL A 65 5.87 -0.96 -2.51
C VAL A 65 4.52 -1.65 -2.62
N GLY A 66 4.00 -1.80 -3.84
CA GLY A 66 2.77 -2.54 -4.11
C GLY A 66 3.06 -4.03 -4.29
N ILE A 67 2.41 -4.89 -3.50
CA ILE A 67 2.58 -6.34 -3.49
C ILE A 67 1.28 -7.05 -3.90
N GLY A 68 1.39 -8.01 -4.81
CA GLY A 68 0.38 -9.04 -5.03
C GLY A 68 1.02 -10.43 -5.02
N CYS A 69 0.41 -11.41 -4.37
CA CYS A 69 0.97 -12.75 -4.24
C CYS A 69 -0.08 -13.85 -4.45
N ARG A 70 0.38 -15.05 -4.81
CA ARG A 70 -0.41 -16.28 -4.63
C ARG A 70 -0.63 -16.53 -3.12
N ALA A 71 -1.64 -17.34 -2.78
CA ALA A 71 -1.89 -17.68 -1.39
C ALA A 71 -0.72 -18.48 -0.80
N GLY A 72 -0.44 -18.28 0.49
CA GLY A 72 0.58 -19.07 1.22
C GLY A 72 2.01 -18.90 0.67
N ARG A 73 2.38 -17.70 0.19
CA ARG A 73 3.80 -17.33 0.07
C ARG A 73 4.36 -17.02 1.46
N SER A 74 5.61 -17.38 1.71
CA SER A 74 6.27 -17.10 2.99
C SER A 74 6.72 -15.63 3.07
N ALA A 75 7.13 -15.19 4.26
CA ALA A 75 7.66 -13.84 4.45
C ALA A 75 8.97 -13.61 3.67
N GLU A 76 9.79 -14.65 3.55
CA GLU A 76 11.07 -14.67 2.84
C GLU A 76 10.87 -14.52 1.33
N ALA A 77 9.87 -15.22 0.75
CA ALA A 77 9.53 -15.08 -0.66
C ALA A 77 9.01 -13.67 -1.00
N ILE A 78 8.32 -13.02 -0.06
CA ILE A 78 7.84 -11.65 -0.22
C ILE A 78 8.99 -10.65 -0.04
N GLU A 79 9.86 -10.85 0.95
CA GLU A 79 11.07 -10.06 1.16
C GLU A 79 11.99 -10.11 -0.07
N ALA A 80 12.27 -11.31 -0.60
CA ALA A 80 13.05 -11.49 -1.82
C ALA A 80 12.45 -10.77 -3.04
N ALA A 81 11.12 -10.74 -3.17
CA ALA A 81 10.44 -10.01 -4.24
C ALA A 81 10.53 -8.49 -4.07
N ILE A 82 10.55 -7.98 -2.83
CA ILE A 82 10.76 -6.56 -2.51
C ILE A 82 12.20 -6.16 -2.84
N GLU A 83 13.20 -6.92 -2.37
CA GLU A 83 14.62 -6.68 -2.68
C GLU A 83 14.89 -6.73 -4.19
N ALA A 84 14.33 -7.72 -4.90
CA ALA A 84 14.46 -7.82 -6.34
C ALA A 84 13.81 -6.65 -7.10
N ALA A 85 12.80 -5.99 -6.52
CA ALA A 85 12.22 -4.78 -7.09
C ALA A 85 13.05 -3.52 -6.77
N LEU A 86 13.55 -3.39 -5.53
CA LEU A 86 14.44 -2.29 -5.13
C LEU A 86 15.71 -2.26 -5.98
N ALA A 87 16.35 -3.42 -6.18
CA ALA A 87 17.55 -3.59 -7.00
C ALA A 87 17.40 -3.17 -8.47
N ARG A 88 16.18 -2.95 -8.98
CA ARG A 88 15.93 -2.45 -10.34
C ARG A 88 16.02 -0.93 -10.46
N HIS A 89 16.09 -0.19 -9.35
CA HIS A 89 16.23 1.26 -9.36
C HIS A 89 17.51 1.68 -8.61
N PRO A 90 18.48 2.31 -9.28
CA PRO A 90 19.68 2.79 -8.61
C PRO A 90 19.30 3.81 -7.53
N GLY A 91 19.91 3.70 -6.35
CA GLY A 91 19.66 4.61 -5.23
C GLY A 91 18.40 4.32 -4.40
N LEU A 92 17.67 3.22 -4.63
CA LEU A 92 16.67 2.71 -3.67
C LEU A 92 17.24 1.53 -2.87
N GLY A 93 17.38 1.70 -1.56
CA GLY A 93 17.59 0.60 -0.62
C GLY A 93 16.34 0.32 0.22
N ARG A 94 16.46 -0.63 1.15
CA ARG A 94 15.37 -1.05 2.06
C ARG A 94 14.85 0.11 2.92
N GLU A 95 15.72 1.04 3.27
CA GLU A 95 15.44 2.26 4.04
C GLU A 95 14.53 3.29 3.31
N ALA A 96 14.41 3.19 1.99
CA ALA A 96 13.47 3.99 1.21
C ALA A 96 12.01 3.51 1.37
N VAL A 97 11.80 2.25 1.75
CA VAL A 97 10.45 1.65 1.84
C VAL A 97 9.70 2.23 3.04
N ALA A 98 8.69 3.03 2.73
CA ALA A 98 7.89 3.74 3.72
C ALA A 98 6.63 2.98 4.14
N LEU A 99 6.08 2.17 3.23
CA LEU A 99 4.91 1.32 3.43
C LEU A 99 4.85 0.23 2.34
N VAL A 100 4.14 -0.85 2.66
CA VAL A 100 3.76 -1.89 1.69
C VAL A 100 2.25 -1.80 1.45
N ALA A 101 1.81 -1.82 0.19
CA ALA A 101 0.40 -1.74 -0.19
C ALA A 101 -0.04 -3.01 -0.91
N THR A 102 -1.26 -3.48 -0.66
CA THR A 102 -1.83 -4.66 -1.34
C THR A 102 -3.34 -4.54 -1.51
N LEU A 103 -3.96 -5.45 -2.26
CA LEU A 103 -5.41 -5.56 -2.34
C LEU A 103 -5.97 -5.97 -0.97
N ASP A 104 -7.07 -5.36 -0.53
CA ASP A 104 -7.80 -5.68 0.71
C ASP A 104 -7.94 -7.19 0.99
N ALA A 105 -8.35 -7.98 0.00
CA ALA A 105 -8.50 -9.43 0.08
C ALA A 105 -7.18 -10.20 0.32
N LYS A 106 -6.02 -9.54 0.23
CA LYS A 106 -4.66 -10.05 0.48
C LYS A 106 -4.03 -9.47 1.77
N ALA A 107 -4.63 -8.47 2.41
CA ALA A 107 -4.05 -7.80 3.58
C ALA A 107 -3.83 -8.71 4.79
N ALA A 108 -4.57 -9.83 4.88
CA ALA A 108 -4.44 -10.84 5.93
C ALA A 108 -3.62 -12.09 5.51
N GLU A 109 -2.90 -12.08 4.38
CA GLU A 109 -2.02 -13.20 4.00
C GLU A 109 -0.86 -13.33 5.01
N PRO A 110 -0.68 -14.48 5.71
CA PRO A 110 0.24 -14.58 6.84
C PRO A 110 1.69 -14.20 6.53
N GLY A 111 2.21 -14.59 5.36
CA GLY A 111 3.56 -14.23 4.94
C GLY A 111 3.73 -12.73 4.69
N LEU A 112 2.70 -12.04 4.20
CA LEU A 112 2.75 -10.60 3.95
C LEU A 112 2.73 -9.82 5.27
N VAL A 113 1.85 -10.21 6.19
CA VAL A 113 1.78 -9.64 7.55
C VAL A 113 3.10 -9.86 8.28
N ALA A 114 3.66 -11.09 8.25
CA ALA A 114 4.92 -11.41 8.89
C ALA A 114 6.13 -10.68 8.27
N CYS A 115 6.16 -10.50 6.95
CA CYS A 115 7.18 -9.71 6.26
C CYS A 115 7.12 -8.23 6.68
N CYS A 116 5.93 -7.62 6.65
CA CYS A 116 5.75 -6.23 7.04
C CYS A 116 6.10 -6.00 8.52
N ALA A 117 5.69 -6.92 9.41
CA ALA A 117 6.02 -6.86 10.83
C ALA A 117 7.53 -7.00 11.10
N ARG A 118 8.25 -7.86 10.36
CA ARG A 118 9.71 -8.05 10.47
C ARG A 118 10.48 -6.75 10.19
N HIS A 119 10.03 -5.96 9.20
CA HIS A 119 10.71 -4.73 8.77
C HIS A 119 10.09 -3.44 9.34
N GLY A 120 9.04 -3.55 10.16
CA GLY A 120 8.32 -2.40 10.72
C GLY A 120 7.51 -1.60 9.69
N TRP A 121 7.21 -2.18 8.52
CA TRP A 121 6.48 -1.49 7.45
C TRP A 121 4.97 -1.47 7.71
N PRO A 122 4.30 -0.30 7.59
CA PRO A 122 2.85 -0.24 7.52
C PRO A 122 2.32 -1.03 6.33
N LEU A 123 1.37 -1.93 6.57
CA LEU A 123 0.66 -2.67 5.53
C LEU A 123 -0.67 -1.98 5.21
N VAL A 124 -0.78 -1.42 4.01
CA VAL A 124 -1.95 -0.66 3.54
C VAL A 124 -2.84 -1.54 2.66
N ALA A 125 -4.09 -1.72 3.08
CA ALA A 125 -5.13 -2.38 2.30
C ALA A 125 -5.78 -1.37 1.33
N ILE A 126 -5.69 -1.65 0.03
CA ILE A 126 -6.33 -0.88 -1.05
C ILE A 126 -7.53 -1.67 -1.55
N THR A 127 -8.71 -1.05 -1.61
CA THR A 127 -9.91 -1.76 -2.08
C THR A 127 -9.93 -1.92 -3.59
N ARG A 128 -10.71 -2.90 -4.06
CA ARG A 128 -10.95 -3.13 -5.50
C ARG A 128 -11.51 -1.88 -6.20
N GLU A 129 -12.40 -1.15 -5.53
CA GLU A 129 -13.07 0.05 -6.04
C GLU A 129 -12.08 1.21 -6.18
N ALA A 130 -11.14 1.35 -5.25
CA ALA A 130 -10.05 2.33 -5.36
C ALA A 130 -9.13 2.05 -6.56
N ILE A 131 -8.85 0.77 -6.85
CA ILE A 131 -8.10 0.34 -8.04
C ILE A 131 -8.90 0.62 -9.33
N ALA A 132 -10.19 0.28 -9.36
CA ALA A 132 -11.05 0.57 -10.51
C ALA A 132 -11.17 2.08 -10.79
N ALA A 133 -11.27 2.91 -9.76
CA ALA A 133 -11.28 4.36 -9.89
C ALA A 133 -9.96 4.93 -10.45
N LEU A 134 -8.82 4.33 -10.10
CA LEU A 134 -7.51 4.67 -10.68
C LEU A 134 -7.40 4.31 -12.16
N ALA A 135 -8.00 3.20 -12.59
CA ALA A 135 -8.08 2.81 -14.00
C ALA A 135 -8.99 3.78 -14.80
N GLY A 136 -10.18 4.08 -14.26
CA GLY A 136 -11.11 5.03 -14.87
C GLY A 136 -10.51 6.43 -15.06
N ARG A 137 -9.73 6.93 -14.08
CA ARG A 137 -9.02 8.22 -14.22
C ARG A 137 -7.98 8.23 -15.35
N ARG A 138 -7.29 7.11 -15.63
CA ARG A 138 -6.36 7.01 -16.77
C ARG A 138 -7.08 7.02 -18.11
N ALA A 139 -8.14 6.21 -18.23
CA ALA A 139 -8.95 6.14 -19.43
C ALA A 139 -9.58 7.51 -19.78
N ALA A 140 -10.07 8.26 -18.78
CA ALA A 140 -10.58 9.61 -18.97
C ALA A 140 -9.49 10.65 -19.26
N GLY A 141 -8.27 10.47 -18.73
CA GLY A 141 -7.14 11.38 -18.90
C GLY A 141 -6.33 11.22 -20.19
N GLY A 142 -6.76 10.34 -21.12
CA GLY A 142 -6.05 10.10 -22.38
C GLY A 142 -4.77 9.25 -22.25
N ASP A 143 -4.43 8.79 -21.04
CA ASP A 143 -3.38 7.79 -20.80
C ASP A 143 -3.91 6.43 -21.28
N MET A 144 -3.81 6.20 -22.59
CA MET A 144 -3.97 4.91 -23.28
C MET A 144 -2.81 3.96 -22.94
N GLY A 145 -2.53 3.80 -21.64
CA GLY A 145 -1.62 2.82 -21.09
C GLY A 145 -2.10 1.43 -21.48
N ARG A 146 -1.54 0.92 -22.60
CA ARG A 146 -1.87 -0.34 -23.31
C ARG A 146 -3.24 -0.90 -22.91
N ALA A 147 -4.29 -0.43 -23.59
CA ALA A 147 -5.60 -1.05 -23.53
C ALA A 147 -5.42 -2.57 -23.57
N ALA A 148 -5.85 -3.25 -22.51
CA ALA A 148 -5.68 -4.69 -22.40
C ALA A 148 -6.29 -5.31 -23.65
N ASP A 149 -5.50 -6.11 -24.37
CA ASP A 149 -6.00 -6.85 -25.53
C ASP A 149 -7.21 -7.65 -25.05
N GLN A 150 -8.40 -7.27 -25.52
CA GLN A 150 -9.67 -7.89 -25.10
C GLN A 150 -9.76 -9.35 -25.56
N ARG A 151 -8.77 -9.81 -26.34
CA ARG A 151 -8.57 -11.18 -26.81
C ARG A 151 -7.54 -11.97 -25.99
N ALA A 152 -6.84 -11.33 -25.04
CA ALA A 152 -5.94 -12.01 -24.12
C ALA A 152 -6.72 -12.88 -23.12
N PRO A 153 -6.19 -14.04 -22.70
CA PRO A 153 -6.84 -14.88 -21.70
C PRO A 153 -7.01 -14.12 -20.38
N VAL A 154 -8.23 -14.19 -19.82
CA VAL A 154 -8.60 -13.51 -18.56
C VAL A 154 -7.60 -13.87 -17.47
N SER A 155 -6.90 -12.87 -16.93
CA SER A 155 -5.91 -13.11 -15.88
C SER A 155 -6.56 -13.67 -14.62
N ALA A 156 -5.83 -14.45 -13.82
CA ALA A 156 -6.36 -14.95 -12.55
C ALA A 156 -6.75 -13.82 -11.57
N VAL A 157 -6.22 -12.61 -11.77
CA VAL A 157 -6.63 -11.41 -11.02
C VAL A 157 -7.95 -10.87 -11.58
N GLN A 158 -8.10 -10.76 -12.89
CA GLN A 158 -9.33 -10.31 -13.54
C GLN A 158 -10.50 -11.28 -13.24
N ALA A 159 -10.26 -12.59 -13.29
CA ALA A 159 -11.27 -13.61 -12.98
C ALA A 159 -11.71 -13.59 -11.50
N ARG A 160 -10.79 -13.31 -10.56
CA ARG A 160 -11.07 -13.35 -9.11
C ARG A 160 -11.54 -12.00 -8.54
N PHE A 161 -11.08 -10.90 -9.13
CA PHE A 161 -11.21 -9.56 -8.57
C PHE A 161 -11.72 -8.51 -9.57
N GLY A 162 -11.89 -8.82 -10.86
CA GLY A 162 -12.37 -7.87 -11.87
C GLY A 162 -11.44 -6.66 -12.10
N ILE A 163 -10.15 -6.81 -11.76
CA ILE A 163 -9.09 -5.81 -11.98
C ILE A 163 -7.88 -6.46 -12.67
N ASP A 164 -7.21 -5.71 -13.55
CA ASP A 164 -6.14 -6.25 -14.40
C ASP A 164 -4.89 -6.68 -13.64
N GLY A 165 -4.67 -6.13 -12.43
CA GLY A 165 -3.51 -6.40 -11.59
C GLY A 165 -3.64 -5.85 -10.16
N VAL A 166 -2.69 -6.21 -9.29
CA VAL A 166 -2.66 -5.78 -7.88
C VAL A 166 -1.45 -4.88 -7.59
N CYS A 167 -0.23 -5.35 -7.82
CA CYS A 167 1.00 -4.66 -7.37
C CYS A 167 1.12 -3.22 -7.89
N GLU A 168 1.12 -3.00 -9.21
CA GLU A 168 1.23 -1.65 -9.78
C GLU A 168 0.11 -0.67 -9.37
N PRO A 169 -1.20 -1.02 -9.43
CA PRO A 169 -2.23 -0.11 -8.98
C PRO A 169 -2.20 0.10 -7.46
N CYS A 170 -1.80 -0.87 -6.64
CA CYS A 170 -1.63 -0.67 -5.19
C CYS A 170 -0.45 0.26 -4.88
N ALA A 171 0.69 0.12 -5.56
CA ALA A 171 1.83 1.04 -5.43
C ALA A 171 1.40 2.47 -5.78
N ARG A 172 0.73 2.65 -6.91
CA ARG A 172 0.22 3.95 -7.39
C ARG A 172 -0.90 4.52 -6.50
N ALA A 173 -1.73 3.68 -5.87
CA ALA A 173 -2.76 4.11 -4.93
C ALA A 173 -2.14 4.68 -3.65
N ALA A 174 -1.05 4.09 -3.17
CA ALA A 174 -0.35 4.52 -1.98
C ALA A 174 0.62 5.69 -2.21
N ALA A 175 0.96 5.99 -3.47
CA ALA A 175 1.76 7.15 -3.88
C ALA A 175 0.94 8.08 -4.81
N PRO A 176 -0.09 8.79 -4.30
CA PRO A 176 -1.05 9.51 -5.14
C PRO A 176 -0.44 10.67 -5.95
N ASN A 177 0.62 11.30 -5.42
CA ASN A 177 1.40 12.36 -6.09
C ASN A 177 2.65 11.81 -6.79
N GLY A 178 2.93 10.51 -6.65
CA GLY A 178 4.11 9.85 -7.16
C GLY A 178 3.94 9.26 -8.56
N THR A 179 5.04 8.78 -9.11
CA THR A 179 5.08 8.01 -10.36
C THR A 179 5.48 6.56 -10.08
N LEU A 180 5.28 5.68 -11.05
CA LEU A 180 5.72 4.29 -10.94
C LEU A 180 7.21 4.20 -11.34
N LEU A 181 8.07 4.01 -10.34
CA LEU A 181 9.52 3.97 -10.47
C LEU A 181 10.01 2.60 -10.94
N VAL A 182 9.35 1.53 -10.46
CA VAL A 182 9.63 0.15 -10.86
C VAL A 182 8.31 -0.55 -11.23
N THR A 183 8.21 -0.99 -12.48
CA THR A 183 7.11 -1.80 -12.98
C THR A 183 7.15 -3.24 -12.42
N LYS A 184 6.08 -4.00 -12.64
CA LYS A 184 5.87 -5.35 -12.10
C LYS A 184 7.10 -6.25 -12.25
N THR A 185 7.75 -6.51 -11.13
CA THR A 185 8.76 -7.54 -10.93
C THR A 185 8.09 -8.80 -10.41
N VAL A 186 8.52 -9.99 -10.84
CA VAL A 186 7.89 -11.27 -10.49
C VAL A 186 8.94 -12.23 -9.96
N VAL A 187 8.76 -12.74 -8.74
CA VAL A 187 9.65 -13.68 -8.05
C VAL A 187 8.79 -14.70 -7.29
N ASP A 188 8.95 -15.99 -7.55
CA ASP A 188 8.33 -17.13 -6.83
C ASP A 188 6.80 -17.09 -6.59
N GLY A 189 6.08 -16.39 -7.47
CA GLY A 189 4.63 -16.21 -7.37
C GLY A 189 4.21 -15.03 -6.47
N VAL A 190 5.16 -14.18 -6.09
CA VAL A 190 4.97 -12.80 -5.61
C VAL A 190 5.25 -11.85 -6.78
N THR A 191 4.53 -10.73 -6.79
CA THR A 191 4.71 -9.63 -7.73
C THR A 191 4.88 -8.33 -6.95
N ALA A 192 5.90 -7.55 -7.27
CA ALA A 192 6.25 -6.31 -6.60
C ALA A 192 6.36 -5.16 -7.61
N ALA A 193 5.96 -3.97 -7.21
CA ALA A 193 6.08 -2.73 -7.99
C ALA A 193 6.34 -1.56 -7.03
N ILE A 194 7.05 -0.53 -7.46
CA ILE A 194 7.47 0.58 -6.60
C ILE A 194 6.99 1.91 -7.18
N ALA A 195 6.37 2.74 -6.34
CA ALA A 195 5.95 4.08 -6.71
C ALA A 195 6.45 5.12 -5.69
N GLY A 196 6.75 6.32 -6.19
CA GLY A 196 7.23 7.43 -5.38
C GLY A 196 7.47 8.71 -6.20
N PRO A 197 7.83 9.83 -5.56
CA PRO A 197 7.99 9.95 -4.10
C PRO A 197 6.63 9.90 -3.39
N LEU A 198 6.67 9.72 -2.06
CA LEU A 198 5.53 9.90 -1.16
C LEU A 198 5.48 11.32 -0.60
#